data_AF-A0A354BF17-F1
#
_entry.id   AF-A0A354BF17-F1
#
_cell.length_a   1.000
_cell.length_b   1.000
_cell.length_c   1.000
_cell.angle_alpha   90.00
_cell.angle_beta   90.00
_cell.angle_gamma   90.00
#
_symmetry.space_group_name_H-M   'P 1'
#
loop_
_entity.id
_entity.type
_entity.pdbx_description
1 polymer ?
#
loop_
_entity_poly.entity_id
_entity_poly.type
_entity_poly.pdbx_seq_one_letter_code
_entity_poly.pdbx_strand_id
1 'polypeptide(L)'
;MQPDHERGPSGRSSSKTIEPFPIPDRLPVFPLPNVVFFPKTYLPLHIFEPRYRQMVADVTVGSQCIAMALLKEGWEQDYYGN
;
A
#
# COMPACT_ATOMS: atom_id res chain seq x y z
N MET A 1 -46.97 -21.69 -36.80
CA MET A 1 -46.61 -20.50 -36.00
C MET A 1 -45.21 -20.71 -35.45
N GLN A 2 -44.19 -20.12 -36.10
CA GLN A 2 -42.85 -19.80 -35.56
C GLN A 2 -42.86 -18.30 -35.17
N PRO A 3 -41.91 -17.71 -34.40
CA PRO A 3 -40.75 -18.26 -33.67
C PRO A 3 -40.56 -17.65 -32.24
N ASP A 4 -39.45 -18.02 -31.59
CA ASP A 4 -38.61 -17.26 -30.63
C ASP A 4 -39.22 -16.38 -29.53
N HIS A 5 -38.84 -16.64 -28.27
CA HIS A 5 -38.22 -15.58 -27.47
C HIS A 5 -37.28 -16.10 -26.38
N GLU A 6 -36.00 -16.13 -26.75
CA GLU A 6 -34.92 -15.45 -26.02
C GLU A 6 -34.63 -15.87 -24.58
N ARG A 7 -33.60 -16.71 -24.52
CA ARG A 7 -32.62 -16.84 -23.44
C ARG A 7 -32.12 -15.45 -23.03
N GLY A 8 -32.75 -14.83 -22.03
CA GLY A 8 -32.26 -13.60 -21.43
C GLY A 8 -30.87 -13.83 -20.83
N PRO A 9 -29.84 -13.02 -21.19
CA PRO A 9 -28.53 -13.14 -20.58
C PRO A 9 -28.64 -12.67 -19.13
N SER A 10 -28.52 -13.58 -18.18
CA SER A 10 -28.36 -13.26 -16.76
C SER A 10 -27.25 -12.23 -16.66
N GLY A 11 -27.63 -11.03 -16.19
CA GLY A 11 -26.82 -9.83 -16.23
C GLY A 11 -25.37 -10.10 -15.86
N ARG A 12 -24.49 -9.76 -16.80
CA ARG A 12 -23.05 -9.62 -16.59
C ARG A 12 -22.83 -8.93 -15.24
N SER A 13 -22.23 -9.66 -14.31
CA SER A 13 -21.72 -9.19 -13.03
C SER A 13 -21.21 -7.76 -13.19
N SER A 14 -21.88 -6.82 -12.53
CA SER A 14 -21.41 -5.44 -12.43
C SER A 14 -19.99 -5.51 -11.89
N SER A 15 -19.01 -5.32 -12.76
CA SER A 15 -17.62 -5.15 -12.36
C SER A 15 -17.63 -3.97 -11.41
N LYS A 16 -17.56 -4.24 -10.10
CA LYS A 16 -17.38 -3.20 -9.10
C LYS A 16 -16.06 -2.53 -9.49
N THR A 17 -16.14 -1.35 -10.11
CA THR A 17 -14.98 -0.52 -10.37
C THR A 17 -14.31 -0.36 -9.02
N ILE A 18 -13.09 -0.90 -8.91
CA ILE A 18 -12.33 -0.79 -7.67
C ILE A 18 -11.88 0.66 -7.64
N GLU A 19 -12.59 1.48 -6.86
CA GLU A 19 -12.16 2.85 -6.61
C GLU A 19 -10.73 2.82 -6.06
N PRO A 20 -9.77 3.51 -6.71
CA PRO A 20 -8.39 3.48 -6.29
C PRO A 20 -8.26 4.07 -4.89
N PHE A 21 -7.40 3.46 -4.08
CA PHE A 21 -7.05 4.01 -2.78
C PHE A 21 -6.42 5.41 -2.96
N PRO A 22 -6.91 6.46 -2.29
CA PRO A 22 -6.37 7.80 -2.46
C PRO A 22 -4.96 7.89 -1.86
N ILE A 23 -3.95 8.10 -2.71
CA ILE A 23 -2.55 8.27 -2.30
C ILE A 23 -2.25 9.77 -2.19
N PRO A 24 -1.82 10.28 -1.03
CA PRO A 24 -1.40 11.67 -0.87
C PRO A 24 -0.17 12.04 -1.70
N ASP A 25 -0.06 13.31 -2.10
CA ASP A 25 1.11 13.83 -2.84
C ASP A 25 2.42 13.80 -2.05
N ARG A 26 2.33 13.77 -0.72
CA ARG A 26 3.49 13.69 0.19
C ARG A 26 3.27 12.60 1.22
N LEU A 27 4.29 11.75 1.34
CA LEU A 27 4.28 10.62 2.25
C LEU A 27 5.58 10.56 3.05
N PRO A 28 5.50 10.21 4.33
CA PRO A 28 6.69 9.83 5.07
C PRO A 28 7.23 8.50 4.53
N VAL A 29 8.55 8.37 4.54
CA VAL A 29 9.26 7.19 4.03
C VAL A 29 9.80 6.39 5.19
N PHE A 30 9.42 5.11 5.25
CA PHE A 30 10.01 4.12 6.15
C PHE A 30 10.91 3.16 5.35
N PRO A 31 12.22 3.15 5.59
CA PRO A 31 13.15 2.26 4.89
C PRO A 31 13.09 0.84 5.47
N LEU A 32 13.06 -0.15 4.56
CA LEU A 32 13.03 -1.57 4.86
C LEU A 32 14.15 -2.29 4.08
N PRO A 33 15.44 -2.06 4.40
CA PRO A 33 16.56 -2.57 3.61
C PRO A 33 16.52 -4.08 3.37
N ASN A 34 15.97 -4.83 4.33
CA ASN A 34 16.01 -6.29 4.34
C ASN A 34 14.64 -6.95 4.16
N VAL A 35 13.61 -6.20 3.74
CA VAL A 35 12.23 -6.72 3.65
C VAL A 35 11.57 -6.33 2.33
N VAL A 36 11.12 -7.35 1.60
CA VAL A 36 10.19 -7.21 0.46
C VAL A 36 8.84 -7.79 0.88
N PHE A 37 7.76 -7.07 0.59
CA PHE A 37 6.40 -7.52 0.86
C PHE A 37 5.50 -7.16 -0.32
N PHE A 38 4.39 -7.88 -0.47
CA PHE A 38 3.47 -7.69 -1.57
C PHE A 38 2.28 -6.80 -1.16
N PRO A 39 1.61 -6.14 -2.11
CA PRO A 39 0.36 -5.45 -1.81
C PRO A 39 -0.63 -6.37 -1.10
N LYS A 40 -1.36 -5.82 -0.12
CA LYS A 40 -2.38 -6.53 0.67
C LYS A 40 -1.83 -7.67 1.56
N THR A 41 -0.54 -7.71 1.85
CA THR A 41 0.03 -8.58 2.89
C THR A 41 0.14 -7.85 4.22
N TYR A 42 0.04 -8.58 5.32
CA TYR A 42 0.29 -8.04 6.66
C TYR A 42 1.79 -8.08 6.96
N LEU A 43 2.38 -6.93 7.29
CA LEU A 43 3.77 -6.81 7.71
C LEU A 43 3.82 -6.21 9.14
N PRO A 44 3.97 -7.03 10.19
CA PRO A 44 4.14 -6.52 11.54
C PRO A 44 5.51 -5.85 11.67
N LEU A 45 5.52 -4.58 12.07
CA LEU A 45 6.74 -3.80 12.26
C LEU A 45 6.94 -3.46 13.74
N HIS A 46 8.17 -3.61 14.22
CA HIS A 46 8.57 -3.13 15.53
C HIS A 46 9.22 -1.74 15.39
N ILE A 47 8.47 -0.69 15.74
CA ILE A 47 8.91 0.70 15.59
C ILE A 47 9.46 1.22 16.92
N PHE A 48 10.78 1.17 17.11
CA PHE A 48 11.41 1.54 18.39
C PHE A 48 12.20 2.84 18.34
N GLU A 49 12.82 3.19 17.20
CA GLU A 49 13.61 4.41 17.10
C GLU A 49 12.73 5.66 17.27
N PRO A 50 13.14 6.65 18.08
CA PRO A 50 12.32 7.84 18.38
C PRO A 50 11.81 8.58 17.12
N ARG A 51 12.67 8.75 16.11
CA ARG A 51 12.31 9.43 14.84
C ARG A 51 11.16 8.74 14.11
N TYR A 52 11.11 7.41 14.14
CA TYR A 52 10.05 6.66 13.48
C TYR A 52 8.79 6.56 14.32
N ARG A 53 8.91 6.53 15.64
CA ARG A 53 7.75 6.62 16.53
C ARG A 53 7.01 7.94 16.33
N GLN A 54 7.75 9.06 16.21
CA GLN A 54 7.15 10.36 15.89
C GLN A 54 6.46 10.33 14.53
N MET A 55 7.12 9.81 13.50
CA MET A 55 6.56 9.68 12.16
C MET A 55 5.24 8.88 12.14
N VAL A 56 5.16 7.77 12.87
CA VAL A 56 3.93 6.96 12.99
C VAL A 56 2.83 7.72 13.73
N ALA A 57 3.17 8.44 14.80
CA ALA A 57 2.21 9.27 15.52
C ALA A 57 1.61 10.35 14.60
N ASP A 58 2.44 11.03 13.81
CA ASP A 58 2.00 12.08 12.87
C ASP A 58 1.08 11.51 11.78
N VAL A 59 1.43 10.35 11.22
CA VAL A 59 0.63 9.67 10.18
C VAL A 59 -0.73 9.20 10.69
N THR A 60 -0.80 8.81 11.95
CA THR A 60 -2.04 8.31 12.57
C THR A 60 -3.13 9.40 12.63
N VAL A 61 -2.73 10.67 12.72
CA VAL A 61 -3.65 11.83 12.72
C VAL A 61 -4.06 12.23 11.29
N GLY A 62 -3.26 11.90 10.28
CA GLY A 62 -3.43 12.34 8.90
C GLY A 62 -3.90 11.26 7.93
N SER A 63 -3.08 11.00 6.91
CA SER A 63 -3.42 10.15 5.76
C SER A 63 -3.39 8.65 6.02
N GLN A 64 -2.85 8.21 7.17
CA GLN A 64 -2.65 6.79 7.50
C GLN A 64 -1.84 6.03 6.44
N CYS A 65 -1.02 6.75 5.66
CA CYS A 65 -0.19 6.21 4.59
C CYS A 65 1.29 6.39 4.92
N ILE A 66 2.08 5.34 4.70
CA ILE A 66 3.54 5.35 4.80
C ILE A 66 4.10 4.73 3.53
N ALA A 67 5.09 5.37 2.92
CA ALA A 67 5.83 4.81 1.80
C ALA A 67 6.92 3.88 2.33
N MET A 68 6.91 2.62 1.88
CA MET A 68 7.97 1.67 2.21
C MET A 68 9.01 1.67 1.11
N ALA A 69 10.28 1.89 1.46
CA ALA A 69 11.37 1.99 0.48
C ALA A 69 12.47 0.97 0.75
N LEU A 70 12.99 0.37 -0.31
CA LEU A 70 14.26 -0.35 -0.27
C LEU A 70 15.41 0.63 -0.39
N LEU A 71 16.57 0.27 0.17
CA LEU A 71 17.78 1.02 -0.09
C LEU A 71 18.26 0.73 -1.51
N LYS A 72 18.86 1.75 -2.13
CA LYS A 72 19.64 1.56 -3.34
C LYS A 72 20.89 0.78 -2.98
N GLU A 73 21.30 -0.13 -3.86
CA GLU A 73 22.53 -0.90 -3.70
C GLU A 73 23.73 0.01 -3.38
N GLY A 74 24.47 -0.33 -2.33
CA GLY A 74 25.65 0.39 -1.86
C GLY A 74 25.38 1.46 -0.81
N TRP A 75 24.13 1.70 -0.42
CA TRP A 75 23.74 2.72 0.59
C TRP A 75 23.52 2.13 1.99
N GLU A 76 23.72 0.82 2.15
CA GLU A 76 23.48 0.10 3.41
C GLU A 76 24.41 0.56 4.54
N GLN A 77 25.67 0.91 4.20
CA GLN A 77 26.68 1.32 5.18
C GLN A 77 26.41 2.70 5.76
N ASP A 78 25.85 3.61 4.95
CA ASP A 78 25.56 4.98 5.35
C ASP A 78 24.23 5.11 6.10
N TYR A 79 23.38 4.08 6.02
CA TYR A 79 22.02 4.12 6.53
C TYR A 79 21.94 4.22 8.06
N TYR A 80 22.82 3.52 8.77
CA TYR A 80 22.79 3.49 10.24
C TYR A 80 23.42 4.72 10.91
N GLY A 81 24.04 5.62 10.11
CA GLY A 81 24.77 6.77 10.62
C GLY A 81 26.02 6.33 11.37
N ASN A 82 27.19 6.50 10.75
CA ASN A 82 28.49 6.28 11.38
C ASN A 82 29.02 7.59 11.98
#